data_AF-A0A939J955-F1
#
_entry.id   AF-A0A939J955-F1
#
_cell.length_a   1.000
_cell.length_b   1.000
_cell.length_c   1.000
_cell.angle_alpha   90.00
_cell.angle_beta   90.00
_cell.angle_gamma   90.00
#
_symmetry.space_group_name_H-M   'P 1'
#
loop_
_entity.id
_entity.type
_entity.pdbx_description
1 polymer ?
#
loop_
_entity_poly.entity_id
_entity_poly.type
_entity_poly.pdbx_seq_one_letter_code
_entity_poly.pdbx_strand_id
1 'polypeptide(L)' 'MTTGSGGTNTTVIAASTPGAAKGDRKPLVYCGAVSPIRWSMADTGETIEQIKVYNAKWTALCGKGRPSS' A
#
# COMPACT_ATOMS: atom_id res chain seq x y z
N MET A 1 -0.28 53.65 32.72
CA MET A 1 -0.33 53.27 31.29
C MET A 1 1.12 53.37 30.82
N THR A 2 1.91 52.31 30.72
CA THR A 2 1.76 51.14 29.82
C THR A 2 2.30 49.86 30.50
N THR A 3 1.52 48.78 30.42
CA THR A 3 1.86 47.36 30.56
C THR A 3 2.79 46.91 29.39
N GLY A 4 3.56 45.83 29.39
CA GLY A 4 3.74 44.66 30.25
C GLY A 4 4.68 43.63 29.55
N SER A 5 4.93 42.50 30.24
CA SER A 5 5.31 41.15 29.77
C SER A 5 6.39 41.02 28.67
N GLY A 6 7.57 40.45 28.92
CA GLY A 6 7.78 39.12 29.51
C GLY A 6 7.63 38.01 28.47
N GLY A 7 8.42 38.06 27.39
CA GLY A 7 8.39 37.08 26.31
C GLY A 7 9.23 35.85 26.63
N THR A 8 8.55 34.72 26.82
CA THR A 8 9.07 33.40 27.14
C THR A 8 9.89 32.80 26.00
N ASN A 9 11.09 32.30 26.34
CA ASN A 9 11.88 31.42 25.49
C ASN A 9 11.04 30.19 25.11
N THR A 10 10.53 30.17 23.89
CA THR A 10 9.75 29.06 23.38
C THR A 10 10.71 27.98 22.91
N THR A 11 10.94 26.97 23.74
CA THR A 11 11.56 25.71 23.34
C THR A 11 10.67 25.07 22.28
N VAL A 12 11.06 25.17 21.01
CA VAL A 12 10.46 24.39 19.92
C VAL A 12 10.82 22.92 20.14
N ILE A 13 9.93 22.21 20.84
CA ILE A 13 9.96 20.75 20.88
C ILE A 13 9.53 20.32 19.49
N ALA A 14 10.50 19.96 18.64
CA ALA A 14 10.22 19.33 17.36
C ALA A 14 9.42 18.06 17.65
N ALA A 15 8.12 18.08 17.33
CA ALA A 15 7.26 16.92 17.45
C ALA A 15 7.77 15.88 16.46
N SER A 16 8.52 14.91 16.97
CA SER A 16 8.85 13.68 16.24
C SER A 16 7.53 13.00 15.91
N THR A 17 7.03 13.21 14.70
CA THR A 17 5.87 12.46 14.20
C THR A 17 6.24 10.98 14.32
N PRO A 18 5.45 10.14 15.03
CA PRO A 18 5.69 8.71 14.99
C PRO A 18 5.66 8.33 13.51
N GLY A 19 6.80 7.88 13.00
CA GLY A 19 6.95 7.51 11.60
C GLY A 19 5.82 6.58 11.23
N ALA A 20 5.11 6.91 10.15
CA ALA A 20 4.01 6.12 9.61
C ALA A 20 4.32 4.64 9.82
N ALA A 21 3.47 3.94 10.58
CA ALA A 21 3.60 2.52 10.81
C ALA A 21 3.96 1.88 9.47
N LYS A 22 5.12 1.23 9.38
CA LYS A 22 5.50 0.51 8.16
C LYS A 22 4.52 -0.65 8.04
N GLY A 23 3.34 -0.39 7.50
CA GLY A 23 2.43 -1.44 7.07
C GLY A 23 3.22 -2.40 6.19
N ASP A 24 2.89 -3.69 6.27
CA ASP A 24 3.63 -4.74 5.56
C ASP A 24 3.81 -4.35 4.09
N ARG A 25 5.04 -3.95 3.74
CA ARG A 25 5.37 -3.51 2.38
C ARG A 25 5.45 -4.68 1.42
N LYS A 26 5.51 -5.91 1.94
CA LYS A 26 5.63 -7.14 1.15
C LYS A 26 4.42 -7.33 0.22
N PRO A 27 3.15 -7.22 0.68
CA PRO A 27 1.99 -7.15 -0.20
C PRO A 27 2.12 -6.09 -1.30
N LEU A 28 2.55 -4.86 -0.97
CA LEU A 28 2.66 -3.77 -1.94
C LEU A 28 3.74 -4.03 -3.01
N VAL A 29 4.92 -4.53 -2.61
CA VAL A 29 6.00 -4.89 -3.54
C VAL A 29 5.57 -6.06 -4.43
N TYR A 30 4.96 -7.09 -3.85
CA TYR A 30 4.44 -8.23 -4.61
C TYR A 30 3.42 -7.79 -5.65
N CYS A 31 2.40 -7.02 -5.24
CA CYS A 31 1.35 -6.56 -6.12
C CYS A 31 1.83 -5.62 -7.25
N GLY A 32 2.92 -4.88 -7.03
CA GLY A 32 3.56 -4.09 -8.08
C GLY A 32 4.45 -4.89 -9.03
N ALA A 33 4.96 -6.05 -8.59
CA ALA A 33 5.87 -6.89 -9.38
C ALA A 33 5.16 -7.93 -10.25
N VAL A 34 3.97 -8.39 -9.84
CA VAL A 34 3.24 -9.46 -10.55
C VAL A 34 1.87 -8.98 -11.03
N SER A 35 1.38 -9.58 -12.10
CA SER A 35 0.10 -9.24 -12.76
C SER A 35 -0.75 -10.49 -13.00
N PRO A 36 -2.07 -10.33 -13.23
CA PRO A 36 -2.93 -11.44 -13.65
C PRO A 36 -2.38 -12.12 -14.91
N ILE A 37 -2.39 -13.45 -14.92
CA ILE A 37 -1.89 -14.27 -16.02
C ILE A 37 -3.03 -14.49 -17.03
N ARG A 38 -2.71 -14.38 -18.32
CA ARG A 38 -3.61 -14.72 -19.42
C ARG A 38 -3.31 -16.14 -19.88
N TRP A 39 -4.34 -16.90 -20.25
CA TRP A 39 -4.19 -18.21 -20.89
C TRP A 39 -4.46 -18.11 -22.39
N SER A 40 -3.99 -19.12 -23.12
CA SER A 40 -4.10 -19.30 -24.56
C SER A 40 -4.78 -20.63 -24.89
N MET A 41 -5.01 -20.91 -26.18
CA MET A 41 -5.54 -22.21 -26.62
C MET A 41 -4.52 -23.35 -26.53
N ALA A 42 -3.23 -23.04 -26.37
CA ALA A 42 -2.19 -24.04 -26.21
C ALA A 42 -2.10 -24.59 -24.78
N ASP A 43 -2.72 -23.90 -23.82
CA ASP A 43 -2.72 -24.30 -22.42
C ASP A 43 -3.66 -25.47 -22.17
N THR A 44 -3.25 -26.38 -21.29
CA THR A 44 -4.10 -27.50 -20.87
C THR A 44 -5.22 -27.02 -19.95
N GLY A 45 -6.28 -27.82 -19.82
CA GLY A 45 -7.36 -27.54 -18.86
C GLY A 45 -6.84 -27.39 -17.43
N GLU A 46 -5.89 -28.22 -17.01
CA GLU A 46 -5.26 -28.12 -15.69
C GLU A 46 -4.52 -26.79 -15.50
N THR A 47 -3.71 -26.37 -16.48
CA THR A 47 -3.01 -25.08 -16.46
C THR A 47 -3.99 -23.92 -16.36
N ILE A 48 -5.09 -23.96 -17.12
CA ILE A 48 -6.13 -22.94 -17.10
C ILE A 48 -6.77 -22.84 -15.70
N GLU A 49 -7.09 -23.98 -15.07
CA GLU A 49 -7.65 -23.98 -13.72
C GLU A 49 -6.68 -23.41 -12.68
N GLN A 50 -5.39 -23.74 -12.78
CA GLN A 50 -4.36 -23.14 -11.91
C GLN A 50 -4.25 -21.62 -12.10
N ILE A 51 -4.31 -21.14 -13.34
CA ILE A 51 -4.29 -19.70 -13.65
C ILE A 51 -5.52 -19.00 -13.07
N LYS A 52 -6.72 -19.60 -13.15
CA LYS A 52 -7.93 -19.05 -12.52
C LYS A 52 -7.75 -18.87 -11.01
N VAL A 53 -7.24 -19.90 -10.33
CA VAL A 53 -6.98 -19.85 -8.87
C VAL A 53 -5.94 -18.78 -8.54
N TYR A 54 -4.85 -18.69 -9.32
CA TYR A 54 -3.84 -17.66 -9.14
C TYR A 54 -4.43 -16.25 -9.29
N ASN A 55 -5.17 -15.99 -10.37
CA ASN A 55 -5.78 -14.69 -10.65
C ASN A 55 -6.81 -14.28 -9.58
N ALA A 56 -7.58 -15.24 -9.05
CA ALA A 56 -8.50 -14.99 -7.94
C ALA A 56 -7.76 -14.57 -6.67
N LYS A 57 -6.68 -15.29 -6.31
CA LYS A 57 -5.83 -14.95 -5.15
C LYS A 57 -5.13 -13.61 -5.32
N TRP A 58 -4.58 -13.34 -6.51
CA TRP A 58 -3.99 -12.06 -6.83
C TRP A 58 -5.00 -10.92 -6.68
N THR A 59 -6.23 -11.09 -7.18
CA THR A 59 -7.28 -10.07 -7.05
C THR A 59 -7.67 -9.82 -5.60
N ALA A 60 -7.76 -10.87 -4.78
CA ALA A 60 -8.06 -10.75 -3.36
C ALA A 60 -6.94 -10.01 -2.58
N LEU A 61 -5.67 -10.27 -2.93
CA LEU A 61 -4.53 -9.61 -2.29
C LEU A 61 -4.28 -8.18 -2.81
N CYS A 62 -4.39 -7.97 -4.11
CA CYS A 62 -3.87 -6.78 -4.81
C CYS A 62 -4.97 -5.87 -5.38
N GLY A 63 -6.21 -6.34 -5.48
CA GLY A 63 -7.32 -5.61 -6.11
C GLY A 63 -7.92 -4.49 -5.24
N LYS A 64 -7.73 -4.52 -3.91
CA LYS A 64 -8.11 -3.42 -3.03
C LYS A 64 -7.07 -2.31 -3.10
N GLY A 65 -7.19 -1.44 -4.10
CA GLY A 65 -6.32 -0.28 -4.25
C GLY A 65 -6.29 0.42 -5.61
N ARG A 66 -7.07 0.01 -6.62
CA ARG A 66 -7.24 0.88 -7.80
C ARG A 66 -8.11 2.08 -7.41
N PRO A 67 -7.60 3.32 -7.38
CA PRO A 67 -8.48 4.46 -7.40
C PRO A 67 -9.34 4.35 -8.67
N SER A 68 -10.65 4.36 -8.50
CA SER A 68 -11.59 4.63 -9.57
C SER A 68 -11.25 6.00 -10.15
N SER A 69 -10.57 6.00 -11.29
CA SER A 69 -10.45 7.13 -12.22
C SER A 69 -11.71 7.27 -13.04
#